data_AF-A0A8D5U839-F1
#
_entry.id   AF-A0A8D5U839-F1
#
_cell.length_a   1.000
_cell.length_b   1.000
_cell.length_c   1.000
_cell.angle_alpha   90.00
_cell.angle_beta   90.00
_cell.angle_gamma   90.00
#
_symmetry.space_group_name_H-M   'P 1'
#
loop_
_entity.id
_entity.type
_entity.pdbx_description
1 polymer ?
#
loop_
_entity_poly.entity_id
_entity_poly.type
_entity_poly.pdbx_seq_one_letter_code
_entity_poly.pdbx_strand_id
1 'polypeptide(L)' 'MNIYSVTEVILILNKNGDILDFSPRDINIKEISKLKQEEVYDDGELIRIKAVV' A
#
# COMPACT_ATOMS: atom_id res chain seq x y z
N MET A 1 13.89 24.18 -1.03
CA MET A 1 13.83 22.80 -1.57
C MET A 1 12.58 22.17 -0.98
N ASN A 2 11.46 22.15 -1.72
CA ASN A 2 10.24 21.49 -1.24
C ASN A 2 10.37 20.01 -1.54
N ILE A 3 10.75 19.24 -0.53
CA ILE A 3 10.80 17.78 -0.61
C ILE A 3 9.38 17.33 -0.23
N TYR A 4 8.49 17.24 -1.19
CA TYR A 4 7.30 16.41 -1.01
C TYR A 4 7.81 14.98 -0.98
N SER A 5 8.00 14.42 0.21
CA SER A 5 8.36 13.02 0.38
C SER A 5 7.18 12.17 -0.07
N VAL A 6 7.19 11.83 -1.36
CA VAL A 6 6.30 10.83 -1.95
C VAL A 6 6.45 9.57 -1.12
N THR A 7 5.42 9.23 -0.34
CA THR A 7 5.49 8.09 0.57
C THR A 7 4.96 6.88 -0.17
N GLU A 8 5.87 6.00 -0.57
CA GLU A 8 5.53 4.72 -1.18
C GLU A 8 5.06 3.75 -0.09
N VAL A 9 3.88 3.17 -0.29
CA VAL A 9 3.26 2.22 0.61
C VAL A 9 3.07 0.91 -0.14
N ILE A 10 3.56 -0.16 0.46
CA ILE A 10 3.36 -1.52 -0.02
C ILE A 10 2.33 -2.16 0.90
N LEU A 11 1.20 -2.59 0.35
CA LEU A 11 0.20 -3.40 1.04
C LEU A 11 0.27 -4.82 0.52
N ILE A 12 0.28 -5.78 1.44
CA ILE A 12 0.15 -7.20 1.14
C ILE A 12 -1.22 -7.62 1.64
N LEU A 13 -2.04 -8.13 0.74
CA LEU A 13 -3.39 -8.60 1.00
C LEU A 13 -3.49 -10.09 0.64
N ASN A 14 -4.38 -10.81 1.32
CA ASN A 14 -4.81 -12.11 0.83
C ASN A 14 -5.87 -11.94 -0.29
N LYS A 15 -6.24 -13.04 -0.94
CA LYS A 15 -7.31 -13.07 -1.96
C LYS A 15 -8.71 -12.63 -1.48
N ASN A 16 -8.95 -12.61 -0.17
CA ASN A 16 -10.21 -12.13 0.40
C ASN A 16 -10.20 -10.60 0.61
N GLY A 17 -9.05 -9.94 0.40
CA GLY A 17 -8.85 -8.52 0.65
C GLY A 17 -8.42 -8.18 2.07
N ASP A 18 -8.08 -9.16 2.92
CA ASP A 18 -7.56 -8.89 4.25
C ASP A 18 -6.08 -8.47 4.16
N ILE A 19 -5.72 -7.40 4.87
CA ILE A 19 -4.34 -6.94 4.96
C ILE A 19 -3.53 -7.93 5.80
N LEU A 20 -2.51 -8.52 5.20
CA LEU A 20 -1.56 -9.42 5.84
C LEU A 20 -0.37 -8.65 6.41
N ASP A 21 0.16 -7.68 5.66
CA ASP A 21 1.26 -6.81 6.09
C ASP A 21 1.26 -5.51 5.29
N PHE A 22 1.95 -4.49 5.78
CA PHE A 22 2.18 -3.25 5.05
C PHE A 22 3.48 -2.58 5.47
N SER A 23 4.06 -1.81 4.55
CA SER A 23 5.28 -1.03 4.76
C SER A 23 5.15 0.35 4.14
N PRO A 24 5.58 1.43 4.82
CA PRO A 24 6.19 1.44 6.16
C PRO A 24 5.15 1.25 7.29
N ARG A 25 5.57 0.67 8.42
CA ARG A 25 4.68 0.33 9.55
C ARG A 25 4.23 1.54 10.39
N ASP A 26 4.91 2.67 10.25
CA ASP A 26 4.58 3.91 10.97
C ASP A 26 3.48 4.73 10.27
N ILE A 27 2.96 4.25 9.13
CA ILE A 27 1.92 4.95 8.41
C ILE A 27 0.58 4.82 9.13
N ASN A 28 -0.16 5.93 9.20
CA ASN A 28 -1.51 5.91 9.72
C ASN A 28 -2.43 5.21 8.70
N ILE A 29 -3.02 4.08 9.08
CA ILE A 29 -3.88 3.28 8.20
C ILE A 29 -5.08 4.08 7.64
N LYS A 30 -5.49 5.17 8.31
CA LYS A 30 -6.54 6.08 7.81
C LYS A 30 -6.09 6.91 6.61
N GLU A 31 -4.78 7.11 6.43
CA GLU A 31 -4.22 7.77 5.26
C GLU A 31 -4.12 6.79 4.07
N ILE A 32 -4.12 5.47 4.33
CA ILE A 32 -4.06 4.44 3.28
C ILE A 32 -5.26 4.51 2.33
N SER A 33 -6.46 4.83 2.83
CA SER A 33 -7.64 4.97 1.98
C SER A 33 -7.57 6.16 1.02
N LYS A 34 -6.67 7.11 1.26
CA LYS A 34 -6.42 8.26 0.38
C LYS A 34 -5.33 7.97 -0.64
N LEU A 35 -4.61 6.86 -0.51
CA LEU A 35 -3.54 6.50 -1.43
C LEU A 35 -4.10 6.18 -2.79
N LYS A 36 -3.44 6.71 -3.82
CA LYS A 36 -3.72 6.30 -5.18
C LYS A 36 -3.00 4.98 -5.41
N GLN A 37 -3.76 3.93 -5.73
CA GLN A 37 -3.18 2.66 -6.16
C GLN A 37 -2.49 2.88 -7.51
N GLU A 38 -1.19 2.61 -7.57
CA GLU A 38 -0.42 2.74 -8.80
C GLU A 38 -0.23 1.37 -9.47
N GLU A 39 0.04 0.33 -8.67
CA GLU A 39 0.29 -1.01 -9.20
C GLU A 39 -0.34 -2.08 -8.32
N VAL A 40 -0.93 -3.09 -8.96
CA VAL A 40 -1.49 -4.27 -8.30
C VAL A 40 -0.89 -5.51 -8.94
N TYR A 41 -0.25 -6.33 -8.12
CA TYR A 41 0.31 -7.63 -8.50
C TYR A 41 -0.47 -8.72 -7.79
N ASP A 42 -1.00 -9.69 -8.53
CA ASP A 42 -1.76 -10.83 -8.00
C ASP A 42 -1.12 -12.13 -8.50
N ASP A 43 -0.67 -12.98 -7.57
CA ASP A 43 -0.05 -14.28 -7.87
C ASP A 43 -1.02 -15.48 -7.69
N GLY A 44 -2.30 -15.21 -7.39
CA GLY A 44 -3.34 -16.20 -7.13
C GLY A 44 -3.47 -16.60 -5.65
N GLU A 45 -2.50 -16.26 -4.80
CA GLU A 45 -2.57 -16.44 -3.34
C GLU A 45 -2.52 -15.10 -2.59
N LEU A 46 -1.73 -14.15 -3.10
CA LEU A 46 -1.41 -12.87 -2.50
C LEU A 46 -1.59 -11.74 -3.50
N ILE A 47 -2.11 -10.62 -3.00
CA ILE A 47 -2.25 -9.38 -3.75
C ILE A 47 -1.29 -8.36 -3.13
N ARG A 48 -0.39 -7.80 -3.94
CA ARG A 48 0.50 -6.70 -3.54
C ARG A 48 0.07 -5.43 -4.22
N ILE A 49 -0.19 -4.40 -3.42
CA ILE A 49 -0.58 -3.08 -3.91
C ILE A 49 0.55 -2.11 -3.58
N LYS A 50 1.07 -1.45 -4.62
CA LYS A 50 1.92 -0.28 -4.48
C LYS A 50 1.03 0.94 -4.57
N ALA A 51 1.05 1.77 -3.54
CA ALA A 51 0.25 2.96 -3.47
C ALA A 51 1.11 4.14 -3.01
N VAL A 52 0.79 5.33 -3.49
CA VAL A 52 1.61 6.52 -3.30
C VAL A 52 0.77 7.61 -2.62
N VAL A 53 1.32 8.22 -1.55
CA VAL A 53 0.78 9.46 -0.93
C VAL A 53 1.28 10.67 -1.70
#